data_AF-A0A7W0T6F7-F1
#
_entry.id   AF-A0A7W0T6F7-F1
#
_cell.length_a   1.000
_cell.length_b   1.000
_cell.length_c   1.000
_cell.angle_alpha   90.00
_cell.angle_beta   90.00
_cell.angle_gamma   90.00
#
_symmetry.space_group_name_H-M   'P 1'
#
loop_
_entity.id
_entity.type
_entity.pdbx_description
1 polymer ?
#
loop_
_entity_poly.entity_id
_entity_poly.type
_entity_poly.pdbx_seq_one_letter_code
_entity_poly.pdbx_strand_id
1 'polypeptide(L)'
;MPGHRLASVVALAVAAAGACGGGGGKATEIPKADKPLTAKDIVQRSSPAIVRIEAQGAEGEQFGTGFIVDKTGVVATNFHVIAGTSDIKVKLHDGSHYPVSAILNVDPLRDLVLVKFDAPRALPTLRLGDSSKVTTGDQIVAIGNPLGVFENTVSEGLISSIREICSKQAVAENSATCPSELTLLQISAPISQGSSGGPLFNQLGEVVGVTTAIIAQGQLINFAMPVNYLKPLFAKQQPIGVEDFAKATRRDTGGVSKIDRAPYSREGFPVAVYEGCRPEQIGEIVKAIEDAIEVGAPLYNKGEIEACFRIYEGTATKLERDGACKGVRAAFGDGLLKANAMSDYKAKAWTMRDTFDGFLIAADKWAKANGAKKPKS
;
A
#
# COMPACT_ATOMS: atom_id res chain seq x y z
N MET A 1 20.66 -81.37 16.60
CA MET A 1 19.83 -81.07 17.80
C MET A 1 20.04 -79.61 18.18
N PRO A 2 19.01 -78.91 18.67
CA PRO A 2 18.47 -77.70 18.01
C PRO A 2 18.73 -76.39 18.78
N GLY A 3 18.39 -75.26 18.16
CA GLY A 3 18.34 -73.94 18.80
C GLY A 3 17.71 -72.86 17.92
N HIS A 4 16.41 -72.63 18.13
CA HIS A 4 15.44 -71.72 17.49
C HIS A 4 15.91 -70.35 16.96
N ARG A 5 15.29 -69.92 15.84
CA ARG A 5 14.98 -68.51 15.55
C ARG A 5 13.54 -68.36 15.06
N LEU A 6 12.79 -67.48 15.72
CA LEU A 6 11.45 -67.02 15.34
C LEU A 6 11.53 -66.19 14.04
N ALA A 7 10.59 -66.42 13.11
CA ALA A 7 10.33 -65.55 11.98
C ALA A 7 8.95 -64.91 12.16
N SER A 8 8.93 -63.57 12.16
CA SER A 8 7.75 -62.73 12.27
C SER A 8 6.84 -62.87 11.05
N VAL A 9 5.54 -63.04 11.30
CA VAL A 9 4.49 -63.06 10.28
C VAL A 9 4.21 -61.62 9.84
N VAL A 10 4.49 -61.31 8.59
CA VAL A 10 3.99 -60.11 7.89
C VAL A 10 2.75 -60.53 7.12
N ALA A 11 1.57 -60.08 7.54
CA ALA A 11 0.34 -60.22 6.79
C ALA A 11 0.15 -58.98 5.90
N LEU A 12 0.37 -59.17 4.59
CA LEU A 12 -0.06 -58.26 3.54
C LEU A 12 -1.56 -58.49 3.31
N ALA A 13 -2.38 -57.45 3.43
CA ALA A 13 -3.74 -57.45 2.92
C ALA A 13 -3.92 -56.25 1.99
N VAL A 14 -4.04 -56.56 0.69
CA VAL A 14 -4.43 -55.66 -0.39
C VAL A 14 -5.95 -55.68 -0.49
N ALA A 15 -6.58 -54.50 -0.54
CA ALA A 15 -7.92 -54.28 -1.09
C ALA A 15 -7.95 -52.84 -1.65
N ALA A 16 -7.82 -52.66 -2.97
CA ALA A 16 -8.89 -52.62 -3.97
C ALA A 16 -9.48 -51.21 -4.12
N ALA A 17 -9.34 -50.68 -5.34
CA ALA A 17 -9.79 -49.37 -5.78
C ALA A 17 -11.31 -49.26 -5.88
N GLY A 18 -11.83 -48.04 -5.70
CA GLY A 18 -13.16 -47.67 -6.17
C GLY A 18 -13.85 -46.61 -5.32
N ALA A 19 -13.68 -45.33 -5.70
CA ALA A 19 -14.79 -44.37 -5.86
C ALA A 19 -14.21 -42.95 -6.02
N CYS A 20 -14.28 -42.42 -7.25
CA CYS A 20 -14.39 -40.99 -7.48
C CYS A 20 -15.67 -40.50 -6.77
N GLY A 21 -15.52 -39.95 -5.58
CA GLY A 21 -16.56 -39.20 -4.89
C GLY A 21 -16.25 -37.72 -5.02
N GLY A 22 -16.95 -37.02 -5.90
CA GLY A 22 -16.98 -35.56 -5.96
C GLY A 22 -17.54 -35.02 -4.64
N GLY A 23 -16.67 -34.78 -3.67
CA GLY A 23 -17.01 -34.12 -2.43
C GLY A 23 -17.07 -32.63 -2.66
N GLY A 24 -18.27 -32.11 -2.93
CA GLY A 24 -18.57 -30.68 -2.75
C GLY A 24 -18.32 -30.32 -1.29
N GLY A 25 -17.08 -29.94 -0.97
CA GLY A 25 -16.71 -29.47 0.35
C GLY A 25 -17.57 -28.28 0.70
N LYS A 26 -18.37 -28.39 1.77
CA LYS A 26 -19.08 -27.25 2.34
C LYS A 26 -18.03 -26.22 2.72
N ALA A 27 -17.94 -25.13 1.97
CA ALA A 27 -17.09 -24.04 2.37
C ALA A 27 -17.70 -23.35 3.59
N THR A 28 -16.92 -23.36 4.66
CA THR A 28 -17.29 -22.84 5.97
C THR A 28 -16.47 -21.60 6.28
N GLU A 29 -17.12 -20.60 6.86
CA GLU A 29 -16.44 -19.51 7.55
C GLU A 29 -15.45 -20.10 8.55
N ILE A 30 -14.23 -19.56 8.58
CA ILE A 30 -13.22 -20.01 9.53
C ILE A 30 -13.70 -19.67 10.94
N PRO A 31 -13.87 -20.67 11.83
CA PRO A 31 -14.44 -20.43 13.14
C PRO A 31 -13.49 -19.61 14.01
N LYS A 32 -14.07 -18.72 14.80
CA LYS A 32 -13.39 -18.05 15.91
C LYS A 32 -12.80 -19.10 16.86
N ALA A 33 -11.59 -18.87 17.34
CA ALA A 33 -10.99 -19.72 18.37
C ALA A 33 -11.44 -19.33 19.79
N ASP A 34 -11.60 -20.33 20.67
CA ASP A 34 -11.90 -20.14 22.10
C ASP A 34 -10.65 -19.77 22.92
N LYS A 35 -9.47 -19.96 22.34
CA LYS A 35 -8.17 -19.65 22.94
C LYS A 35 -7.31 -18.86 21.94
N PRO A 36 -6.37 -18.03 22.42
CA PRO A 36 -5.41 -17.35 21.56
C PRO A 36 -4.68 -18.35 20.64
N LEU A 37 -4.68 -18.07 19.35
CA LEU A 37 -3.99 -18.78 18.30
C LEU A 37 -2.57 -18.24 18.14
N THR A 38 -1.65 -19.12 17.74
CA THR A 38 -0.33 -18.68 17.28
C THR A 38 -0.41 -18.06 15.88
N ALA A 39 0.60 -17.27 15.47
CA ALA A 39 0.69 -16.77 14.10
C ALA A 39 0.63 -17.93 13.07
N LYS A 40 1.28 -19.06 13.37
CA LYS A 40 1.23 -20.26 12.52
C LYS A 40 -0.19 -20.80 12.36
N ASP A 41 -0.97 -20.87 13.44
CA ASP A 41 -2.35 -21.35 13.39
C ASP A 41 -3.24 -20.41 12.56
N ILE A 42 -3.07 -19.10 12.72
CA ILE A 42 -3.80 -18.08 11.94
C ILE A 42 -3.48 -18.26 10.46
N VAL A 43 -2.21 -18.35 10.08
CA VAL A 43 -1.79 -18.54 8.69
C VAL A 43 -2.39 -19.81 8.09
N GLN A 44 -2.24 -20.95 8.77
CA GLN A 44 -2.72 -22.23 8.27
C GLN A 44 -4.24 -22.25 8.04
N ARG A 45 -5.00 -21.55 8.89
CA ARG A 45 -6.45 -21.48 8.76
C ARG A 45 -6.90 -20.46 7.71
N SER A 46 -6.21 -19.32 7.63
CA SER A 46 -6.70 -18.14 6.90
C SER A 46 -6.15 -18.00 5.49
N SER A 47 -4.95 -18.49 5.18
CA SER A 47 -4.32 -18.34 3.86
C SER A 47 -5.21 -18.74 2.67
N PRO A 48 -6.03 -19.81 2.73
CA PRO A 48 -6.93 -20.17 1.62
C PRO A 48 -7.98 -19.11 1.26
N ALA A 49 -8.29 -18.19 2.17
CA ALA A 49 -9.26 -17.10 1.97
C ALA A 49 -8.59 -15.75 1.63
N ILE A 50 -7.26 -15.69 1.57
CA ILE A 50 -6.51 -14.48 1.21
C ILE A 50 -6.18 -14.56 -0.27
N VAL A 51 -6.38 -13.44 -0.97
CA VAL A 51 -6.28 -13.35 -2.42
C VAL A 51 -5.34 -12.23 -2.83
N ARG A 52 -4.74 -12.38 -4.01
CA ARG A 52 -4.02 -11.28 -4.68
C ARG A 52 -4.98 -10.57 -5.62
N ILE A 53 -4.98 -9.25 -5.57
CA ILE A 53 -5.70 -8.40 -6.51
C ILE A 53 -4.70 -7.93 -7.56
N GLU A 54 -5.06 -8.14 -8.82
CA GLU A 54 -4.30 -7.70 -10.00
C GLU A 54 -5.19 -6.76 -10.79
N ALA A 55 -4.80 -5.51 -10.90
CA ALA A 55 -5.63 -4.48 -11.50
C ALA A 55 -4.82 -3.74 -12.57
N GLN A 56 -5.35 -3.69 -13.80
CA GLN A 56 -4.71 -3.02 -14.93
C GLN A 56 -5.53 -1.78 -15.33
N GLY A 57 -4.85 -0.64 -15.33
CA GLY A 57 -5.40 0.64 -15.75
C GLY A 57 -4.55 1.30 -16.83
N ALA A 58 -4.95 2.50 -17.25
CA ALA A 58 -4.22 3.27 -18.26
C ALA A 58 -2.79 3.66 -17.82
N GLU A 59 -2.53 3.68 -16.52
CA GLU A 59 -1.23 4.06 -15.92
C GLU A 59 -0.32 2.86 -15.64
N GLY A 60 -0.76 1.62 -15.90
CA GLY A 60 0.01 0.39 -15.67
C GLY A 60 -0.71 -0.65 -14.81
N GLU A 61 0.04 -1.69 -14.41
CA GLU A 61 -0.44 -2.74 -13.50
C GLU A 61 -0.27 -2.33 -12.04
N GLN A 62 -1.28 -2.64 -11.24
CA GLN A 62 -1.35 -2.42 -9.80
C GLN A 62 -1.60 -3.76 -9.11
N PHE A 63 -0.93 -3.96 -7.98
CA PHE A 63 -1.08 -5.16 -7.17
C PHE A 63 -1.49 -4.82 -5.75
N GLY A 64 -2.37 -5.63 -5.19
CA GLY A 64 -2.77 -5.55 -3.79
C GLY A 64 -3.16 -6.91 -3.22
N THR A 65 -3.60 -6.87 -1.99
CA THR A 65 -4.16 -8.02 -1.28
C THR A 65 -5.66 -7.79 -1.08
N GLY A 66 -6.42 -8.87 -1.07
CA GLY A 66 -7.78 -8.86 -0.55
C GLY A 66 -8.03 -10.11 0.27
N PHE A 67 -9.22 -10.21 0.82
CA PHE A 67 -9.67 -11.43 1.50
C PHE A 67 -11.15 -11.70 1.28
N ILE A 68 -11.48 -12.98 1.19
CA ILE A 68 -12.83 -13.45 0.90
C ILE A 68 -13.66 -13.36 2.18
N VAL A 69 -14.78 -12.65 2.08
CA VAL A 69 -15.72 -12.37 3.18
C VAL A 69 -17.07 -13.07 2.99
N ASP A 70 -17.37 -13.52 1.75
CA ASP A 70 -18.53 -14.36 1.46
C ASP A 70 -18.16 -15.49 0.49
N LYS A 71 -18.75 -16.66 0.75
CA LYS A 71 -18.46 -17.92 0.06
C LYS A 71 -18.79 -17.89 -1.44
N THR A 72 -19.57 -16.91 -1.90
CA THR A 72 -19.94 -16.72 -3.31
C THR A 72 -18.93 -15.90 -4.11
N GLY A 73 -17.82 -15.48 -3.49
CA GLY A 73 -16.75 -14.73 -4.16
C GLY A 73 -16.77 -13.24 -3.89
N VAL A 74 -17.25 -12.81 -2.71
CA VAL A 74 -17.11 -11.40 -2.28
C VAL A 74 -15.77 -11.23 -1.58
N VAL A 75 -15.01 -10.23 -2.03
CA VAL A 75 -13.68 -9.91 -1.53
C VAL A 75 -13.66 -8.48 -1.01
N ALA A 76 -13.11 -8.29 0.18
CA ALA A 76 -12.77 -6.97 0.70
C ALA A 76 -11.31 -6.63 0.35
N THR A 77 -11.07 -5.38 -0.05
CA THR A 77 -9.73 -4.81 -0.30
C THR A 77 -9.77 -3.30 -0.13
N ASN A 78 -8.67 -2.60 -0.43
CA ASN A 78 -8.63 -1.14 -0.43
C ASN A 78 -9.17 -0.56 -1.74
N PHE A 79 -9.81 0.60 -1.66
CA PHE A 79 -10.34 1.31 -2.83
C PHE A 79 -9.22 1.70 -3.81
N HIS A 80 -8.10 2.23 -3.30
CA HIS A 80 -6.98 2.68 -4.14
C HIS A 80 -6.31 1.55 -4.93
N VAL A 81 -6.47 0.28 -4.52
CA VAL A 81 -5.87 -0.88 -5.21
C VAL A 81 -6.50 -1.10 -6.59
N ILE A 82 -7.75 -0.66 -6.79
CA ILE A 82 -8.51 -0.90 -8.02
C ILE A 82 -9.02 0.37 -8.70
N ALA A 83 -8.90 1.53 -8.06
CA ALA A 83 -9.41 2.79 -8.60
C ALA A 83 -8.80 3.12 -9.97
N GLY A 84 -9.63 3.50 -10.93
CA GLY A 84 -9.23 3.84 -12.30
C GLY A 84 -8.78 2.65 -13.17
N THR A 85 -8.92 1.42 -12.68
CA THR A 85 -8.55 0.20 -13.42
C THR A 85 -9.77 -0.45 -14.07
N SER A 86 -9.60 -0.97 -15.29
CA SER A 86 -10.69 -1.53 -16.09
C SER A 86 -10.60 -3.04 -16.29
N ASP A 87 -9.45 -3.65 -16.00
CA ASP A 87 -9.29 -5.11 -15.92
C ASP A 87 -8.82 -5.45 -14.50
N ILE A 88 -9.69 -6.11 -13.73
CA ILE A 88 -9.41 -6.50 -12.34
C ILE A 88 -9.58 -8.01 -12.22
N LYS A 89 -8.54 -8.68 -11.75
CA LYS A 89 -8.50 -10.12 -11.50
C LYS A 89 -8.21 -10.40 -10.03
N VAL A 90 -8.87 -11.42 -9.53
CA VAL A 90 -8.61 -12.01 -8.21
C VAL A 90 -7.88 -13.32 -8.43
N LYS A 91 -6.65 -13.41 -7.92
CA LYS A 91 -5.90 -14.67 -7.85
C LYS A 91 -6.09 -15.31 -6.48
N LEU A 92 -6.61 -16.54 -6.47
CA LEU A 92 -6.82 -17.33 -5.26
C LEU A 92 -5.53 -18.00 -4.79
N HIS A 93 -5.55 -18.48 -3.55
CA HIS A 93 -4.45 -19.22 -2.92
C HIS A 93 -4.02 -20.48 -3.70
N ASP A 94 -4.94 -21.11 -4.46
CA ASP A 94 -4.63 -22.27 -5.32
C ASP A 94 -4.04 -21.86 -6.69
N GLY A 95 -3.83 -20.57 -6.93
CA GLY A 95 -3.28 -20.01 -8.16
C GLY A 95 -4.29 -19.76 -9.28
N SER A 96 -5.56 -20.12 -9.09
CA SER A 96 -6.63 -19.80 -10.05
C SER A 96 -6.89 -18.29 -10.10
N HIS A 97 -7.24 -17.77 -11.29
CA HIS A 97 -7.53 -16.36 -11.50
C HIS A 97 -8.98 -16.18 -11.99
N TYR A 98 -9.67 -15.20 -11.44
CA TYR A 98 -11.04 -14.87 -11.82
C TYR A 98 -11.19 -13.38 -12.09
N PRO A 99 -11.84 -12.97 -13.20
CA PRO A 99 -12.18 -11.58 -13.41
C PRO A 99 -13.22 -11.13 -12.37
N VAL A 100 -13.09 -9.90 -11.88
CA VAL A 100 -14.11 -9.25 -11.07
C VAL A 100 -15.34 -9.00 -11.97
N SER A 101 -16.49 -9.50 -11.55
CA SER A 101 -17.77 -9.33 -12.26
C SER A 101 -18.52 -8.07 -11.84
N ALA A 102 -18.33 -7.58 -10.61
CA ALA A 102 -18.94 -6.33 -10.15
C ALA A 102 -18.17 -5.69 -8.98
N ILE A 103 -18.31 -4.37 -8.86
CA ILE A 103 -17.96 -3.62 -7.66
C ILE A 103 -19.24 -3.46 -6.84
N LEU A 104 -19.34 -4.12 -5.68
CA LEU A 104 -20.59 -4.17 -4.93
C LEU A 104 -20.88 -2.86 -4.21
N ASN A 105 -19.90 -2.36 -3.47
CA ASN A 105 -19.98 -1.15 -2.65
C ASN A 105 -18.58 -0.57 -2.44
N VAL A 106 -18.50 0.74 -2.31
CA VAL A 106 -17.25 1.49 -2.12
C VAL A 106 -17.38 2.46 -0.95
N ASP A 107 -16.29 2.69 -0.23
CA ASP A 107 -16.10 3.81 0.68
C ASP A 107 -14.77 4.48 0.34
N PRO A 108 -14.75 5.44 -0.61
CA PRO A 108 -13.52 6.12 -0.98
C PRO A 108 -12.89 6.92 0.17
N LEU A 109 -13.71 7.45 1.09
CA LEU A 109 -13.22 8.22 2.24
C LEU A 109 -12.40 7.34 3.18
N ARG A 110 -12.83 6.08 3.34
CA ARG A 110 -12.16 5.10 4.21
C ARG A 110 -11.26 4.13 3.46
N ASP A 111 -11.02 4.38 2.17
CA ASP A 111 -10.20 3.56 1.30
C ASP A 111 -10.61 2.06 1.31
N LEU A 112 -11.91 1.76 1.24
CA LEU A 112 -12.42 0.38 1.24
C LEU A 112 -13.34 0.10 0.05
N VAL A 113 -13.30 -1.14 -0.43
CA VAL A 113 -14.19 -1.61 -1.49
C VAL A 113 -14.50 -3.09 -1.32
N LEU A 114 -15.73 -3.46 -1.69
CA LEU A 114 -16.16 -4.84 -1.86
C LEU A 114 -16.28 -5.15 -3.34
N VAL A 115 -15.56 -6.17 -3.80
CA VAL A 115 -15.63 -6.67 -5.18
C VAL A 115 -16.23 -8.06 -5.21
N LYS A 116 -16.84 -8.42 -6.34
CA LYS A 116 -17.44 -9.73 -6.58
C LYS A 116 -16.78 -10.37 -7.79
N PHE A 117 -16.45 -11.65 -7.70
CA PHE A 117 -16.15 -12.50 -8.85
C PHE A 117 -17.00 -13.77 -8.79
N ASP A 118 -17.16 -14.45 -9.91
CA ASP A 118 -18.02 -15.64 -9.98
C ASP A 118 -17.24 -16.90 -9.63
N ALA A 119 -17.36 -17.29 -8.36
CA ALA A 119 -16.72 -18.48 -7.84
C ALA A 119 -17.44 -19.75 -8.33
N PRO A 120 -16.73 -20.72 -8.94
CA PRO A 120 -17.33 -21.96 -9.44
C PRO A 120 -17.71 -22.93 -8.31
N ARG A 121 -17.22 -22.67 -7.09
CA ARG A 121 -17.46 -23.45 -5.88
C ARG A 121 -17.53 -22.50 -4.69
N ALA A 122 -18.13 -22.98 -3.61
CA ALA A 122 -18.11 -22.25 -2.35
C ALA A 122 -16.66 -22.08 -1.85
N LEU A 123 -16.32 -20.88 -1.37
CA LEU A 123 -14.97 -20.52 -0.95
C LEU A 123 -14.83 -20.40 0.58
N PRO A 124 -13.64 -20.70 1.15
CA PRO A 124 -13.36 -20.38 2.54
C PRO A 124 -13.45 -18.87 2.75
N THR A 125 -14.00 -18.45 3.90
CA THR A 125 -14.19 -17.02 4.21
C THR A 125 -13.54 -16.67 5.54
N LEU A 126 -13.03 -15.44 5.62
CA LEU A 126 -12.55 -14.85 6.85
C LEU A 126 -13.71 -14.26 7.66
N ARG A 127 -13.65 -14.45 8.97
CA ARG A 127 -14.58 -13.85 9.91
C ARG A 127 -14.14 -12.42 10.27
N LEU A 128 -15.07 -11.48 10.16
CA LEU A 128 -14.83 -10.11 10.63
C LEU A 128 -15.02 -10.03 12.15
N GLY A 129 -14.03 -9.49 12.84
CA GLY A 129 -14.08 -9.23 14.27
C GLY A 129 -14.79 -7.92 14.61
N ASP A 130 -14.37 -7.34 15.72
CA ASP A 130 -14.88 -6.06 16.21
C ASP A 130 -13.74 -5.12 16.55
N SER A 131 -13.45 -4.18 15.64
CA SER A 131 -12.32 -3.27 15.80
C SER A 131 -12.50 -2.25 16.92
N SER A 132 -13.72 -2.05 17.46
CA SER A 132 -13.92 -1.17 18.63
C SER A 132 -13.46 -1.80 19.95
N LYS A 133 -13.12 -3.10 19.94
CA LYS A 133 -12.56 -3.81 21.10
C LYS A 133 -11.04 -3.89 21.06
N VAL A 134 -10.43 -3.45 19.98
CA VAL A 134 -8.98 -3.41 19.81
C VAL A 134 -8.41 -2.30 20.67
N THR A 135 -7.30 -2.57 21.35
CA THR A 135 -6.59 -1.61 22.19
C THR A 135 -5.09 -1.61 21.91
N THR A 136 -4.42 -0.52 22.27
CA THR A 136 -2.96 -0.42 22.16
C THR A 136 -2.27 -1.56 22.93
N GLY A 137 -1.32 -2.23 22.30
CA GLY A 137 -0.61 -3.37 22.84
C GLY A 137 -1.18 -4.73 22.44
N ASP A 138 -2.36 -4.79 21.81
CA ASP A 138 -2.91 -6.04 21.28
C ASP A 138 -1.97 -6.64 20.22
N GLN A 139 -1.71 -7.94 20.32
CA GLN A 139 -0.95 -8.68 19.32
C GLN A 139 -1.76 -8.85 18.03
N ILE A 140 -1.10 -8.60 16.90
CA ILE A 140 -1.70 -8.71 15.58
C ILE A 140 -0.80 -9.48 14.61
N VAL A 141 -1.45 -10.08 13.62
CA VAL A 141 -0.79 -10.73 12.48
C VAL A 141 -1.33 -10.12 11.20
N ALA A 142 -0.47 -9.58 10.36
CA ALA A 142 -0.82 -9.14 9.01
C ALA A 142 -0.39 -10.22 8.01
N ILE A 143 -1.24 -10.47 7.01
CA ILE A 143 -0.91 -11.38 5.91
C ILE A 143 -1.23 -10.66 4.60
N GLY A 144 -0.25 -10.58 3.71
CA GLY A 144 -0.39 -9.88 2.43
C GLY A 144 0.48 -10.45 1.32
N ASN A 145 0.34 -9.87 0.13
CA ASN A 145 1.09 -10.25 -1.07
C ASN A 145 2.01 -9.08 -1.50
N PRO A 146 3.10 -8.80 -0.76
CA PRO A 146 3.93 -7.63 -1.02
C PRO A 146 4.60 -7.69 -2.40
N LEU A 147 4.72 -6.51 -3.01
CA LEU A 147 5.33 -6.24 -4.31
C LEU A 147 4.72 -7.02 -5.48
N GLY A 148 3.56 -7.66 -5.27
CA GLY A 148 2.93 -8.51 -6.27
C GLY A 148 3.70 -9.80 -6.61
N VAL A 149 4.91 -9.99 -6.08
CA VAL A 149 5.77 -11.16 -6.39
C VAL A 149 5.94 -12.13 -5.22
N PHE A 150 5.66 -11.67 -3.99
CA PHE A 150 5.70 -12.52 -2.80
C PHE A 150 4.28 -12.79 -2.33
N GLU A 151 3.90 -14.06 -2.24
CA GLU A 151 2.55 -14.45 -1.85
C GLU A 151 2.49 -14.84 -0.37
N ASN A 152 1.39 -14.46 0.31
CA ASN A 152 1.12 -14.80 1.71
C ASN A 152 2.30 -14.49 2.66
N THR A 153 2.94 -13.33 2.49
CA THR A 153 3.93 -12.84 3.44
C THR A 153 3.23 -12.55 4.77
N VAL A 154 3.78 -13.12 5.83
CA VAL A 154 3.26 -13.02 7.19
C VAL A 154 4.15 -12.10 8.00
N SER A 155 3.54 -11.13 8.69
CA SER A 155 4.23 -10.30 9.66
C SER A 155 3.43 -10.20 10.95
N GLU A 156 4.13 -10.21 12.08
CA GLU A 156 3.56 -10.07 13.42
C GLU A 156 3.98 -8.73 14.02
N GLY A 157 3.13 -8.20 14.90
CA GLY A 157 3.38 -6.95 15.59
C GLY A 157 2.30 -6.65 16.61
N LEU A 158 2.16 -5.37 16.95
CA LEU A 158 1.21 -4.85 17.92
C LEU A 158 0.36 -3.76 17.28
N ILE A 159 -0.79 -3.49 17.90
CA ILE A 159 -1.45 -2.19 17.77
C ILE A 159 -0.61 -1.18 18.55
N SER A 160 0.10 -0.32 17.82
CA SER A 160 0.96 0.71 18.40
C SER A 160 0.16 1.88 18.97
N SER A 161 -0.95 2.26 18.29
CA SER A 161 -1.86 3.32 18.74
C SER A 161 -3.14 3.27 17.91
N ILE A 162 -4.24 3.73 18.49
CA ILE A 162 -5.42 4.14 17.72
C ILE A 162 -5.26 5.63 17.41
N ARG A 163 -5.40 6.02 16.14
CA ARG A 163 -5.21 7.40 15.68
C ARG A 163 -6.52 7.93 15.14
N GLU A 164 -6.94 9.09 15.64
CA GLU A 164 -8.05 9.85 15.08
C GLU A 164 -7.48 10.96 14.20
N ILE A 165 -7.91 10.99 12.94
CA ILE A 165 -7.58 12.04 12.00
C ILE A 165 -8.73 13.03 11.99
N CYS A 166 -8.43 14.27 12.40
CA CYS A 166 -9.40 15.36 12.45
C CYS A 166 -9.59 15.97 11.06
N SER A 167 -10.76 16.53 10.83
CA SER A 167 -11.04 17.30 9.61
C SER A 167 -10.07 18.49 9.45
N LYS A 168 -9.72 18.83 8.21
CA LYS A 168 -8.95 20.06 7.91
C LYS A 168 -9.61 21.30 8.50
N GLN A 169 -10.94 21.28 8.63
CA GLN A 169 -11.75 22.38 9.15
C GLN A 169 -11.63 22.50 10.67
N ALA A 170 -11.67 21.38 11.41
CA ALA A 170 -11.46 21.38 12.87
C ALA A 170 -10.04 21.81 13.26
N VAL A 171 -9.04 21.42 12.45
CA VAL A 171 -7.64 21.87 12.61
C VAL A 171 -7.51 23.36 12.31
N ALA A 172 -8.17 23.86 11.27
CA ALA A 172 -8.14 25.29 10.90
C ALA A 172 -8.84 26.20 11.93
N GLU A 173 -9.85 25.69 12.62
CA GLU A 173 -10.64 26.44 13.61
C GLU A 173 -10.03 26.39 15.03
N ASN A 174 -8.87 25.75 15.23
CA ASN A 174 -8.29 25.49 16.56
C ASN A 174 -9.33 24.91 17.55
N SER A 175 -10.26 24.11 17.04
CA SER A 175 -11.35 23.58 17.86
C SER A 175 -10.78 22.60 18.88
N ALA A 176 -11.11 22.80 20.17
CA ALA A 176 -10.71 21.89 21.26
C ALA A 176 -11.34 20.50 21.12
N THR A 177 -12.34 20.38 20.25
CA THR A 177 -12.98 19.11 19.89
C THR A 177 -12.53 18.69 18.50
N CYS A 178 -11.90 17.51 18.39
CA CYS A 178 -11.63 16.83 17.13
C CYS A 178 -12.83 15.90 16.82
N PRO A 179 -13.83 16.32 16.03
CA PRO A 179 -14.74 15.36 15.44
C PRO A 179 -13.91 14.49 14.48
N SER A 180 -13.56 13.28 14.89
CA SER A 180 -12.75 12.35 14.10
C SER A 180 -13.46 12.06 12.77
N GLU A 181 -12.87 12.43 11.63
CA GLU A 181 -13.39 12.05 10.30
C GLU A 181 -12.98 10.62 9.95
N LEU A 182 -11.84 10.19 10.48
CA LEU A 182 -11.25 8.89 10.18
C LEU A 182 -10.49 8.35 11.39
N THR A 183 -10.69 7.08 11.70
CA THR A 183 -9.91 6.33 12.69
C THR A 183 -8.97 5.38 11.96
N LEU A 184 -7.70 5.37 12.36
CA LEU A 184 -6.67 4.47 11.85
C LEU A 184 -6.11 3.62 12.99
N LEU A 185 -5.84 2.35 12.71
CA LEU A 185 -5.06 1.49 13.58
C LEU A 185 -3.59 1.65 13.18
N GLN A 186 -2.79 2.30 14.02
CA GLN A 186 -1.34 2.30 13.83
C GLN A 186 -0.79 0.96 14.32
N ILE A 187 -0.01 0.28 13.48
CA ILE A 187 0.53 -1.05 13.74
C ILE A 187 2.06 -1.05 13.64
N SER A 188 2.70 -1.94 14.39
CA SER A 188 4.15 -2.17 14.28
C SER A 188 4.50 -3.31 13.33
N ALA A 189 3.53 -4.12 12.90
CA ALA A 189 3.79 -5.20 11.93
C ALA A 189 4.32 -4.60 10.62
N PRO A 190 5.48 -5.09 10.10
CA PRO A 190 5.98 -4.68 8.81
C PRO A 190 4.97 -4.98 7.70
N ILE A 191 4.62 -3.95 6.93
CA ILE A 191 3.87 -4.09 5.67
C ILE A 191 4.63 -3.36 4.56
N SER A 192 4.32 -3.68 3.31
CA SER A 192 4.93 -3.04 2.14
C SER A 192 3.89 -2.85 1.05
N GLN A 193 4.23 -2.11 -0.02
CA GLN A 193 3.37 -2.03 -1.21
C GLN A 193 2.97 -3.44 -1.66
N GLY A 194 1.71 -3.64 -2.06
CA GLY A 194 1.11 -4.96 -2.32
C GLY A 194 0.46 -5.62 -1.10
N SER A 195 0.84 -5.25 0.12
CA SER A 195 0.11 -5.66 1.35
C SER A 195 -1.19 -4.88 1.55
N SER A 196 -1.39 -3.75 0.86
CA SER A 196 -2.63 -2.96 0.92
C SER A 196 -3.85 -3.83 0.59
N GLY A 197 -4.89 -3.70 1.41
CA GLY A 197 -6.14 -4.46 1.31
C GLY A 197 -6.10 -5.82 2.02
N GLY A 198 -4.96 -6.21 2.58
CA GLY A 198 -4.80 -7.45 3.32
C GLY A 198 -5.44 -7.45 4.71
N PRO A 199 -5.78 -8.63 5.25
CA PRO A 199 -6.35 -8.74 6.60
C PRO A 199 -5.30 -8.54 7.70
N LEU A 200 -5.70 -7.80 8.74
CA LEU A 200 -5.02 -7.72 10.03
C LEU A 200 -5.80 -8.55 11.05
N PHE A 201 -5.21 -9.61 11.58
CA PHE A 201 -5.85 -10.55 12.50
C PHE A 201 -5.56 -10.22 13.96
N ASN A 202 -6.55 -10.46 14.83
CA ASN A 202 -6.33 -10.62 16.26
C ASN A 202 -5.91 -12.06 16.62
N GLN A 203 -5.58 -12.29 17.89
CA GLN A 203 -5.22 -13.63 18.39
C GLN A 203 -6.33 -14.68 18.29
N LEU A 204 -7.57 -14.32 17.98
CA LEU A 204 -8.68 -15.27 17.83
C LEU A 204 -8.90 -15.69 16.38
N GLY A 205 -8.04 -15.21 15.46
CA GLY A 205 -8.14 -15.45 14.02
C GLY A 205 -9.22 -14.59 13.33
N GLU A 206 -9.75 -13.57 14.00
CA GLU A 206 -10.74 -12.66 13.43
C GLU A 206 -10.03 -11.46 12.79
N VAL A 207 -10.52 -11.01 11.63
CA VAL A 207 -10.00 -9.80 10.97
C VAL A 207 -10.45 -8.58 11.76
N VAL A 208 -9.52 -7.78 12.27
CA VAL A 208 -9.78 -6.54 13.02
C VAL A 208 -9.36 -5.27 12.28
N GLY A 209 -8.62 -5.41 11.18
CA GLY A 209 -8.34 -4.30 10.28
C GLY A 209 -8.01 -4.74 8.86
N VAL A 210 -7.91 -3.75 7.97
CA VAL A 210 -7.49 -3.90 6.58
C VAL A 210 -6.21 -3.09 6.40
N THR A 211 -5.07 -3.74 6.15
CA THR A 211 -3.78 -3.07 6.03
C THR A 211 -3.80 -2.05 4.91
N THR A 212 -3.34 -0.83 5.19
CA THR A 212 -3.26 0.26 4.22
C THR A 212 -1.93 0.98 4.38
N ALA A 213 -1.19 1.12 3.29
CA ALA A 213 0.09 1.80 3.30
C ALA A 213 -0.15 3.32 3.29
N ILE A 214 -0.09 3.97 4.46
CA ILE A 214 -0.39 5.42 4.56
C ILE A 214 0.86 6.28 4.75
N ILE A 215 2.01 5.78 5.21
CA ILE A 215 3.20 6.64 5.47
C ILE A 215 4.52 5.89 5.19
N ALA A 216 5.41 6.49 4.40
CA ALA A 216 6.74 5.94 4.04
C ALA A 216 7.90 6.46 4.93
N GLN A 217 7.58 7.19 6.00
CA GLN A 217 8.55 7.84 6.89
C GLN A 217 8.45 7.24 8.31
N GLY A 218 9.57 6.70 8.80
CA GLY A 218 9.69 6.03 10.09
C GLY A 218 9.62 4.49 9.96
N GLN A 219 10.56 3.79 10.59
CA GLN A 219 10.51 2.32 10.63
C GLN A 219 9.33 1.89 11.51
N LEU A 220 8.55 0.90 11.04
CA LEU A 220 7.43 0.29 11.78
C LEU A 220 6.29 1.27 12.12
N ILE A 221 6.09 2.32 11.32
CA ILE A 221 4.91 3.20 11.38
C ILE A 221 3.98 2.81 10.23
N ASN A 222 3.16 1.80 10.48
CA ASN A 222 2.22 1.26 9.50
C ASN A 222 0.78 1.49 9.95
N PHE A 223 -0.17 1.38 9.02
CA PHE A 223 -1.57 1.63 9.31
C PHE A 223 -2.49 0.54 8.78
N ALA A 224 -3.65 0.41 9.42
CA ALA A 224 -4.76 -0.39 8.96
C ALA A 224 -6.08 0.35 9.19
N MET A 225 -7.02 0.19 8.26
CA MET A 225 -8.39 0.64 8.42
C MET A 225 -9.12 -0.29 9.39
N PRO A 226 -9.84 0.22 10.40
CA PRO A 226 -10.65 -0.60 11.30
C PRO A 226 -11.67 -1.46 10.53
N VAL A 227 -11.76 -2.76 10.85
CA VAL A 227 -12.67 -3.68 10.13
C VAL A 227 -14.14 -3.27 10.21
N ASN A 228 -14.54 -2.55 11.28
CA ASN A 228 -15.92 -2.10 11.43
C ASN A 228 -16.35 -1.16 10.30
N TYR A 229 -15.43 -0.51 9.60
CA TYR A 229 -15.74 0.28 8.40
C TYR A 229 -16.20 -0.54 7.20
N LEU A 230 -15.92 -1.85 7.17
CA LEU A 230 -16.50 -2.73 6.14
C LEU A 230 -17.97 -3.06 6.41
N LYS A 231 -18.43 -3.04 7.67
CA LYS A 231 -19.79 -3.48 8.05
C LYS A 231 -20.90 -2.76 7.26
N PRO A 232 -20.88 -1.42 7.11
CA PRO A 232 -21.88 -0.72 6.31
C PRO A 232 -21.89 -1.09 4.83
N LEU A 233 -20.75 -1.56 4.27
CA LEU A 233 -20.65 -1.93 2.86
C LEU A 233 -21.37 -3.26 2.54
N PHE A 234 -21.64 -4.08 3.55
CA PHE A 234 -22.47 -5.29 3.41
C PHE A 234 -23.97 -5.02 3.48
N ALA A 235 -24.39 -3.76 3.68
CA ALA A 235 -25.79 -3.38 3.60
C ALA A 235 -26.30 -3.54 2.16
N LYS A 236 -27.45 -2.93 1.83
CA LYS A 236 -28.06 -3.05 0.50
C LYS A 236 -27.02 -2.82 -0.63
N GLN A 237 -26.68 -3.90 -1.33
CA GLN A 237 -25.64 -3.89 -2.37
C GLN A 237 -26.09 -3.05 -3.55
N GLN A 238 -25.16 -2.27 -4.10
CA GLN A 238 -25.40 -1.41 -5.26
C GLN A 238 -24.35 -1.71 -6.33
N PRO A 239 -24.41 -2.90 -6.96
CA PRO A 239 -23.37 -3.34 -7.87
C PRO A 239 -23.21 -2.37 -9.06
N ILE A 240 -21.98 -1.98 -9.31
CA ILE A 240 -21.54 -1.17 -10.46
C ILE A 240 -20.66 -2.07 -11.34
N GLY A 241 -20.78 -1.93 -12.66
CA GLY A 241 -19.90 -2.61 -13.61
C GLY A 241 -18.46 -2.11 -13.48
N VAL A 242 -17.47 -3.00 -13.68
CA VAL A 242 -16.04 -2.64 -13.58
C VAL A 242 -15.66 -1.50 -14.52
N GLU A 243 -16.19 -1.50 -15.74
CA GLU A 243 -15.98 -0.42 -16.73
C GLU A 243 -16.50 0.94 -16.23
N ASP A 244 -17.70 0.96 -15.64
CA ASP A 244 -18.33 2.19 -15.14
C ASP A 244 -17.64 2.70 -13.88
N PHE A 245 -17.24 1.78 -12.99
CA PHE A 245 -16.38 2.08 -11.86
C PHE A 245 -15.04 2.67 -12.34
N ALA A 246 -14.41 2.05 -13.34
CA ALA A 246 -13.18 2.54 -13.92
C ALA A 246 -13.36 3.93 -14.51
N LYS A 247 -14.49 4.25 -15.16
CA LYS A 247 -14.79 5.61 -15.67
C LYS A 247 -15.00 6.61 -14.54
N ALA A 248 -15.77 6.26 -13.53
CA ALA A 248 -16.12 7.14 -12.42
C ALA A 248 -14.94 7.40 -11.48
N THR A 249 -14.00 6.46 -11.39
CA THR A 249 -12.81 6.53 -10.52
C THR A 249 -11.53 6.76 -11.31
N ARG A 250 -11.60 6.75 -12.64
CA ARG A 250 -10.55 7.31 -13.50
C ARG A 250 -10.40 8.75 -13.07
N ARG A 251 -9.18 9.12 -12.70
CA ARG A 251 -8.84 10.52 -12.51
C ARG A 251 -9.15 11.22 -13.81
N ASP A 252 -10.01 12.23 -13.73
CA ASP A 252 -10.35 13.07 -14.87
C ASP A 252 -9.04 13.68 -15.40
N THR A 253 -8.53 13.15 -16.52
CA THR A 253 -7.55 13.86 -17.37
C THR A 253 -8.29 14.87 -18.25
N GLY A 254 -9.46 15.34 -17.81
CA GLY A 254 -10.40 16.20 -18.49
C GLY A 254 -9.70 17.43 -19.01
N GLY A 255 -9.42 17.40 -20.31
CA GLY A 255 -8.80 18.49 -21.02
C GLY A 255 -7.40 18.79 -20.51
N VAL A 256 -6.44 18.70 -21.43
CA VAL A 256 -5.40 19.71 -21.47
C VAL A 256 -6.07 21.08 -21.77
N SER A 257 -6.83 21.63 -20.82
CA SER A 257 -6.69 23.05 -20.59
C SER A 257 -5.26 23.16 -20.13
N LYS A 258 -4.45 23.87 -20.92
CA LYS A 258 -3.15 24.39 -20.52
C LYS A 258 -3.23 24.63 -19.01
N ILE A 259 -2.71 23.71 -18.21
CA ILE A 259 -2.27 24.09 -16.88
C ILE A 259 -1.22 25.10 -17.28
N ASP A 260 -1.56 26.38 -17.11
CA ASP A 260 -0.60 27.45 -17.12
C ASP A 260 0.57 26.86 -16.39
N ARG A 261 1.69 26.70 -17.11
CA ARG A 261 2.98 26.49 -16.49
C ARG A 261 3.02 27.58 -15.45
N ALA A 262 2.68 27.27 -14.20
CA ALA A 262 3.01 28.11 -13.09
C ALA A 262 4.54 27.97 -13.11
N PRO A 263 5.24 28.94 -13.74
CA PRO A 263 6.64 28.76 -13.95
C PRO A 263 7.21 28.91 -12.55
N TYR A 264 7.85 27.88 -12.01
CA TYR A 264 9.09 28.23 -11.33
C TYR A 264 9.92 28.90 -12.42
N SER A 265 10.16 30.20 -12.23
CA SER A 265 10.83 31.00 -13.24
C SER A 265 12.13 30.29 -13.62
N ARG A 266 12.54 30.41 -14.89
CA ARG A 266 13.88 29.97 -15.35
C ARG A 266 15.04 30.59 -14.53
N GLU A 267 14.74 31.40 -13.51
CA GLU A 267 15.69 32.08 -12.66
C GLU A 267 16.17 31.19 -11.49
N GLY A 268 15.51 30.05 -11.21
CA GLY A 268 15.88 29.14 -10.11
C GLY A 268 15.64 29.74 -8.72
N PHE A 269 16.11 29.08 -7.66
CA PHE A 269 16.03 29.65 -6.30
C PHE A 269 16.96 30.86 -6.14
N PRO A 270 16.63 31.83 -5.25
CA PRO A 270 17.58 32.88 -4.90
C PRO A 270 18.82 32.28 -4.24
N VAL A 271 19.99 32.90 -4.44
CA VAL A 271 21.26 32.44 -3.83
C VAL A 271 21.15 32.34 -2.29
N ALA A 272 20.28 33.16 -1.68
CA ALA A 272 19.96 33.11 -0.26
C ALA A 272 19.38 31.76 0.22
N VAL A 273 18.94 30.87 -0.68
CA VAL A 273 18.55 29.50 -0.29
C VAL A 273 19.70 28.74 0.41
N TYR A 274 20.94 29.09 0.09
CA TYR A 274 22.16 28.56 0.71
C TYR A 274 22.69 29.40 1.87
N GLU A 275 21.91 30.38 2.36
CA GLU A 275 22.33 31.18 3.51
C GLU A 275 22.56 30.29 4.74
N GLY A 276 23.76 30.37 5.30
CA GLY A 276 24.20 29.52 6.41
C GLY A 276 24.72 28.13 6.02
N CYS A 277 24.74 27.76 4.73
CA CYS A 277 25.43 26.56 4.26
C CYS A 277 26.94 26.81 4.10
N ARG A 278 27.78 25.84 4.49
CA ARG A 278 29.21 25.84 4.14
C ARG A 278 29.41 25.43 2.67
N PRO A 279 30.48 25.87 1.99
CA PRO A 279 30.78 25.50 0.60
C PRO A 279 30.75 24.00 0.33
N GLU A 280 31.29 23.20 1.25
CA GLU A 280 31.34 21.73 1.14
C GLU A 280 29.92 21.14 1.14
N GLN A 281 29.04 21.68 1.97
CA GLN A 281 27.66 21.24 2.09
C GLN A 281 26.84 21.58 0.85
N ILE A 282 27.11 22.74 0.21
CA ILE A 282 26.50 23.07 -1.09
C ILE A 282 26.94 22.05 -2.14
N GLY A 283 28.22 21.65 -2.12
CA GLY A 283 28.73 20.58 -2.99
C GLY A 283 28.04 19.23 -2.76
N GLU A 284 27.83 18.83 -1.50
CA GLU A 284 27.10 17.60 -1.15
C GLU A 284 25.64 17.62 -1.63
N ILE A 285 24.96 18.77 -1.50
CA ILE A 285 23.58 18.96 -1.99
C ILE A 285 23.54 18.82 -3.51
N VAL A 286 24.42 19.52 -4.23
CA VAL A 286 24.51 19.45 -5.70
C VAL A 286 24.77 18.02 -6.15
N LYS A 287 25.72 17.33 -5.52
CA LYS A 287 26.04 15.94 -5.84
C LYS A 287 24.86 15.01 -5.63
N ALA A 288 24.17 15.11 -4.49
CA ALA A 288 22.99 14.29 -4.22
C ALA A 288 21.87 14.50 -5.26
N ILE A 289 21.69 15.74 -5.74
CA ILE A 289 20.73 16.06 -6.79
C ILE A 289 21.18 15.47 -8.14
N GLU A 290 22.45 15.67 -8.52
CA GLU A 290 22.99 15.16 -9.79
C GLU A 290 22.93 13.61 -9.84
N ASP A 291 23.30 12.93 -8.76
CA ASP A 291 23.21 11.46 -8.64
C ASP A 291 21.76 10.97 -8.80
N ALA A 292 20.80 11.66 -8.15
CA ALA A 292 19.39 11.31 -8.25
C ALA A 292 18.87 11.46 -9.69
N ILE A 293 19.29 12.52 -10.37
CA ILE A 293 18.96 12.80 -11.77
C ILE A 293 19.53 11.73 -12.70
N GLU A 294 20.79 11.34 -12.50
CA GLU A 294 21.48 10.34 -13.32
C GLU A 294 20.75 9.00 -13.29
N VAL A 295 20.23 8.61 -12.12
CA VAL A 295 19.47 7.36 -11.97
C VAL A 295 18.00 7.51 -12.38
N GLY A 296 17.35 8.63 -12.04
CA GLY A 296 15.91 8.83 -12.24
C GLY A 296 15.50 9.18 -13.68
N ALA A 297 16.27 10.03 -14.38
CA ALA A 297 15.90 10.48 -15.72
C ALA A 297 15.81 9.35 -16.77
N PRO A 298 16.71 8.34 -16.79
CA PRO A 298 16.56 7.19 -17.67
C PRO A 298 15.27 6.40 -17.43
N LEU A 299 14.83 6.25 -16.17
CA LEU A 299 13.58 5.56 -15.83
C LEU A 299 12.36 6.32 -16.37
N TYR A 300 12.36 7.65 -16.22
CA TYR A 300 11.33 8.50 -16.79
C TYR A 300 11.23 8.33 -18.32
N ASN A 301 12.36 8.33 -19.02
CA ASN A 301 12.41 8.17 -20.48
C ASN A 301 11.95 6.78 -20.96
N LYS A 302 12.05 5.76 -20.10
CA LYS A 302 11.55 4.39 -20.37
C LYS A 302 10.07 4.21 -20.03
N GLY A 303 9.40 5.24 -19.50
CA GLY A 303 8.01 5.15 -19.05
C GLY A 303 7.84 4.67 -17.61
N GLU A 304 8.93 4.40 -16.89
CA GLU A 304 8.95 4.03 -15.46
C GLU A 304 8.86 5.29 -14.58
N ILE A 305 7.79 6.08 -14.80
CA ILE A 305 7.66 7.45 -14.27
C ILE A 305 7.54 7.47 -12.74
N GLU A 306 6.82 6.50 -12.16
CA GLU A 306 6.74 6.36 -10.70
C GLU A 306 8.12 6.07 -10.08
N ALA A 307 8.90 5.16 -10.66
CA ALA A 307 10.23 4.84 -10.18
C ALA A 307 11.17 6.06 -10.21
N CYS A 308 11.11 6.85 -11.28
CA CYS A 308 11.79 8.16 -11.34
C CYS A 308 11.36 9.08 -10.19
N PHE A 309 10.04 9.27 -10.01
CA PHE A 309 9.53 10.13 -8.94
C PHE A 309 10.01 9.66 -7.56
N ARG A 310 9.99 8.36 -7.26
CA ARG A 310 10.41 7.84 -5.96
C ARG A 310 11.90 8.08 -5.67
N ILE A 311 12.76 8.03 -6.69
CA ILE A 311 14.18 8.41 -6.54
C ILE A 311 14.28 9.89 -6.19
N TYR A 312 13.55 10.75 -6.90
CA TYR A 312 13.59 12.18 -6.65
C TYR A 312 12.99 12.55 -5.28
N GLU A 313 11.87 11.93 -4.91
CA GLU A 313 11.21 12.08 -3.61
C GLU A 313 12.13 11.65 -2.47
N GLY A 314 12.82 10.51 -2.60
CA GLY A 314 13.75 10.02 -1.60
C GLY A 314 14.92 10.97 -1.37
N THR A 315 15.54 11.46 -2.44
CA THR A 315 16.62 12.45 -2.37
C THR A 315 16.14 13.77 -1.76
N ALA A 316 14.99 14.29 -2.20
CA ALA A 316 14.44 15.51 -1.64
C ALA A 316 14.06 15.38 -0.17
N THR A 317 13.51 14.23 0.25
CA THR A 317 13.19 13.96 1.67
C THR A 317 14.46 13.94 2.52
N LYS A 318 15.54 13.34 2.01
CA LYS A 318 16.85 13.38 2.69
C LYS A 318 17.35 14.82 2.84
N LEU A 319 17.24 15.65 1.79
CA LEU A 319 17.70 17.03 1.80
C LEU A 319 16.79 17.98 2.59
N GLU A 320 15.50 17.66 2.74
CA GLU A 320 14.57 18.35 3.63
C GLU A 320 14.91 18.09 5.11
N ARG A 321 15.16 16.82 5.46
CA ARG A 321 15.45 16.41 6.83
C ARG A 321 16.86 16.77 7.28
N ASP A 322 17.85 16.37 6.46
CA ASP A 322 19.27 16.42 6.78
C ASP A 322 19.96 17.62 6.12
N GLY A 323 19.21 18.47 5.43
CA GLY A 323 19.72 19.63 4.70
C GLY A 323 20.54 20.56 5.59
N ALA A 324 21.72 20.92 5.09
CA ALA A 324 22.73 21.67 5.82
C ALA A 324 22.27 23.05 6.33
N CYS A 325 21.38 23.72 5.60
CA CYS A 325 20.89 25.04 5.96
C CYS A 325 19.37 25.17 5.82
N LYS A 326 18.81 26.15 6.54
CA LYS A 326 17.37 26.35 6.71
C LYS A 326 16.65 26.59 5.37
N GLY A 327 17.26 27.36 4.47
CA GLY A 327 16.68 27.64 3.15
C GLY A 327 16.54 26.39 2.30
N VAL A 328 17.55 25.52 2.29
CA VAL A 328 17.54 24.22 1.59
C VAL A 328 16.41 23.34 2.11
N ARG A 329 16.30 23.20 3.44
CA ARG A 329 15.26 22.36 4.05
C ARG A 329 13.86 22.85 3.73
N ALA A 330 13.62 24.15 3.86
CA ALA A 330 12.33 24.77 3.55
C ALA A 330 11.94 24.58 2.08
N ALA A 331 12.87 24.84 1.14
CA ALA A 331 12.59 24.73 -0.29
C ALA A 331 12.36 23.27 -0.75
N PHE A 332 13.04 22.29 -0.16
CA PHE A 332 12.72 20.88 -0.41
C PHE A 332 11.40 20.45 0.22
N GLY A 333 11.08 20.93 1.42
CA GLY A 333 9.77 20.73 2.04
C GLY A 333 8.62 21.26 1.18
N ASP A 334 8.76 22.48 0.65
CA ASP A 334 7.77 23.08 -0.27
C ASP A 334 7.64 22.28 -1.57
N GLY A 335 8.76 21.82 -2.14
CA GLY A 335 8.77 20.98 -3.34
C GLY A 335 8.05 19.64 -3.12
N LEU A 336 8.32 18.97 -1.99
CA LEU A 336 7.66 17.73 -1.59
C LEU A 336 6.16 17.93 -1.33
N LEU A 337 5.77 19.00 -0.64
CA LEU A 337 4.37 19.35 -0.41
C LEU A 337 3.62 19.57 -1.73
N LYS A 338 4.24 20.29 -2.68
CA LYS A 338 3.66 20.51 -4.01
C LYS A 338 3.53 19.21 -4.80
N ALA A 339 4.58 18.39 -4.84
CA ALA A 339 4.53 17.10 -5.53
C ALA A 339 3.47 16.17 -4.91
N ASN A 340 3.38 16.12 -3.58
CA ASN A 340 2.40 15.28 -2.88
C ASN A 340 0.95 15.75 -3.07
N ALA A 341 0.73 17.03 -3.41
CA ALA A 341 -0.58 17.54 -3.80
C ALA A 341 -1.00 17.14 -5.23
N MET A 342 -0.08 16.60 -6.04
CA MET A 342 -0.38 16.16 -7.40
C MET A 342 -0.91 14.73 -7.44
N SER A 343 -1.70 14.42 -8.47
CA SER A 343 -2.36 13.13 -8.61
C SER A 343 -1.64 12.15 -9.53
N ASP A 344 -0.90 12.63 -10.53
CA ASP A 344 -0.18 11.78 -11.50
C ASP A 344 1.34 11.82 -11.30
N TYR A 345 2.01 10.68 -11.48
CA TYR A 345 3.45 10.58 -11.24
C TYR A 345 4.30 11.41 -12.20
N LYS A 346 3.76 11.78 -13.36
CA LYS A 346 4.47 12.61 -14.33
C LYS A 346 4.61 14.03 -13.80
N ALA A 347 3.53 14.63 -13.33
CA ALA A 347 3.53 15.95 -12.70
C ALA A 347 4.35 15.94 -11.40
N LYS A 348 4.27 14.86 -10.62
CA LYS A 348 5.12 14.67 -9.44
C LYS A 348 6.61 14.65 -9.77
N ALA A 349 7.02 13.82 -10.73
CA ALA A 349 8.41 13.71 -11.17
C ALA A 349 8.93 15.05 -11.71
N TRP A 350 8.13 15.76 -12.51
CA TRP A 350 8.48 17.08 -13.02
C TRP A 350 8.58 18.14 -11.92
N THR A 351 7.69 18.12 -10.94
CA THR A 351 7.75 19.07 -9.80
C THR A 351 9.00 18.88 -8.98
N MET A 352 9.39 17.62 -8.74
CA MET A 352 10.64 17.33 -8.07
C MET A 352 11.86 17.70 -8.93
N ARG A 353 11.78 17.45 -10.24
CA ARG A 353 12.81 17.85 -11.19
C ARG A 353 13.02 19.37 -11.23
N ASP A 354 11.93 20.14 -11.25
CA ASP A 354 11.97 21.60 -11.24
C ASP A 354 12.58 22.13 -9.94
N THR A 355 12.26 21.48 -8.81
CA THR A 355 12.89 21.78 -7.51
C THR A 355 14.41 21.54 -7.59
N PHE A 356 14.85 20.41 -8.14
CA PHE A 356 16.26 20.09 -8.34
C PHE A 356 16.98 21.10 -9.23
N ASP A 357 16.42 21.40 -10.40
CA ASP A 357 17.01 22.35 -11.35
C ASP A 357 17.10 23.76 -10.74
N GLY A 358 16.12 24.15 -9.92
CA GLY A 358 16.14 25.40 -9.16
C GLY A 358 17.34 25.52 -8.22
N PHE A 359 17.72 24.44 -7.54
CA PHE A 359 18.89 24.39 -6.65
C PHE A 359 20.21 24.40 -7.44
N LEU A 360 20.28 23.66 -8.55
CA LEU A 360 21.46 23.64 -9.41
C LEU A 360 21.74 25.03 -10.02
N ILE A 361 20.71 25.76 -10.45
CA ILE A 361 20.82 27.14 -10.93
C ILE A 361 21.31 28.07 -9.80
N ALA A 362 20.73 27.94 -8.59
CA ALA A 362 21.15 28.73 -7.45
C ALA A 362 22.63 28.46 -7.07
N ALA A 363 23.09 27.22 -7.19
CA ALA A 363 24.46 26.82 -6.88
C ALA A 363 25.46 27.41 -7.89
N ASP A 364 25.11 27.43 -9.18
CA ASP A 364 25.93 28.07 -10.22
C ASP A 364 26.06 29.59 -9.97
N LYS A 365 24.96 30.26 -9.60
CA LYS A 365 24.98 31.68 -9.21
C LYS A 365 25.82 31.92 -7.96
N TRP A 366 25.68 31.07 -6.95
CA TRP A 366 26.48 31.15 -5.72
C TRP A 366 27.98 30.99 -6.01
N ALA A 367 28.36 30.02 -6.83
CA ALA A 367 29.77 29.77 -7.19
C ALA A 367 30.39 30.98 -7.93
N LYS A 368 29.66 31.57 -8.89
CA LYS A 368 30.08 32.78 -9.61
C LYS A 368 30.27 33.99 -8.69
N ALA A 369 29.38 34.18 -7.72
CA ALA A 369 29.45 35.30 -6.78
C ALA A 369 30.62 35.18 -5.78
N ASN A 370 31.07 33.96 -5.47
CA ASN A 370 32.09 33.69 -4.45
C ASN A 370 33.46 33.32 -5.02
N GLY A 371 33.67 33.45 -6.35
CA GLY A 371 34.94 33.09 -7.00
C GLY A 371 35.31 31.61 -6.89
N ALA A 372 34.36 30.76 -6.50
CA ALA A 372 34.56 29.32 -6.35
C ALA A 372 34.39 28.63 -7.71
N LYS A 373 35.27 27.66 -8.03
CA LYS A 373 35.01 26.74 -9.14
C LYS A 373 33.72 25.97 -8.83
N LYS A 374 32.86 25.75 -9.84
CA LYS A 374 31.67 24.89 -9.73
C LYS A 374 32.08 23.63 -8.93
N PRO A 375 31.41 23.28 -7.82
CA PRO A 375 31.65 22.02 -7.15
C PRO A 375 31.50 20.93 -8.22
N LYS A 376 32.61 20.26 -8.54
CA LYS A 376 32.59 19.16 -9.49
C LYS A 376 32.13 17.91 -8.75
N SER A 377 31.31 17.11 -9.43
CA SER A 377 30.89 15.75 -9.06
C SER A 377 32.04 14.87 -8.56
#